data_AF-A0A1M6YBA3-F1
#
_entry.id   AF-A0A1M6YBA3-F1
#
_cell.length_a   1.000
_cell.length_b   1.000
_cell.length_c   1.000
_cell.angle_alpha   90.00
_cell.angle_beta   90.00
_cell.angle_gamma   90.00
#
_symmetry.space_group_name_H-M   'P 1'
#
loop_
_entity.id
_entity.type
_entity.pdbx_description
1 polymer ?
#
loop_
_entity_poly.entity_id
_entity_poly.type
_entity_poly.pdbx_seq_one_letter_code
_entity_poly.pdbx_strand_id
1 'polypeptide(L)'
;MGTEFLLEHAESMQNMMIARATGGDAANYDYGQARAALLQSSDIAHLVPRMVKTCRSPSQFWAHINRYPTYAERREYIWSEFRPLLDKLEQVGAPSDSAIGEALERFDSAHVHAAWQKALDRRASDPEGAITMAKSLVESVCKYVVAQMEGKERADNGDDLPQLYRKASHLLNLAPDQHMEDTFKRILGGCSNIVTGLGELRNRVGDAHGQGPRPVKPSPRHAELAVNLAGTMASFLIATLEARS
;
A
#
# COMPACT_ATOMS: atom_id res chain seq x y z
N MET A 1 8.02 -4.12 -4.74
CA MET A 1 9.36 -4.10 -4.10
C MET A 1 9.12 -3.63 -2.68
N GLY A 2 9.42 -4.43 -1.67
CA GLY A 2 9.00 -4.13 -0.29
C GLY A 2 9.64 -2.87 0.29
N THR A 3 8.96 -2.23 1.24
CA THR A 3 9.46 -1.02 1.93
C THR A 3 10.80 -1.27 2.63
N GLU A 4 10.97 -2.44 3.25
CA GLU A 4 12.21 -2.86 3.90
C GLU A 4 13.38 -2.94 2.90
N PHE A 5 13.15 -3.56 1.75
CA PHE A 5 14.14 -3.59 0.66
C PHE A 5 14.54 -2.17 0.21
N LEU A 6 13.57 -1.27 0.05
CA LEU A 6 13.86 0.11 -0.35
C LEU A 6 14.60 0.90 0.75
N LEU A 7 14.30 0.64 2.03
CA LEU A 7 14.99 1.23 3.17
C LEU A 7 16.45 0.80 3.20
N GLU A 8 16.74 -0.50 3.06
CA GLU A 8 18.11 -1.02 2.99
C GLU A 8 18.92 -0.35 1.86
N HIS A 9 18.32 -0.20 0.67
CA HIS A 9 18.99 0.45 -0.46
C HIS A 9 19.15 1.96 -0.25
N ALA A 10 18.22 2.63 0.44
CA ALA A 10 18.32 4.05 0.80
C ALA A 10 19.47 4.29 1.80
N GLU A 11 19.54 3.48 2.86
CA GLU A 11 20.61 3.52 3.86
C GLU A 11 21.97 3.18 3.25
N SER A 12 22.04 2.11 2.45
CA SER A 12 23.26 1.71 1.74
C SER A 12 23.75 2.83 0.81
N MET A 13 22.84 3.46 0.05
CA MET A 13 23.17 4.60 -0.80
C MET A 13 23.71 5.78 0.00
N GLN A 14 23.06 6.14 1.12
CA GLN A 14 23.52 7.22 1.99
C GLN A 14 24.92 6.92 2.54
N ASN A 15 25.15 5.69 3.02
CA ASN A 15 26.43 5.25 3.57
C ASN A 15 27.55 5.27 2.53
N MET A 16 27.30 4.78 1.31
CA MET A 16 28.27 4.85 0.21
C MET A 16 28.62 6.29 -0.17
N MET A 17 27.64 7.18 -0.20
CA MET A 17 27.87 8.61 -0.47
C MET A 17 28.64 9.27 0.66
N ILE A 18 28.35 8.97 1.92
CA ILE A 18 29.14 9.46 3.06
C ILE A 18 30.58 8.95 2.97
N ALA A 19 30.77 7.65 2.77
CA ALA A 19 32.10 7.03 2.64
C ALA A 19 32.89 7.75 1.55
N ARG A 20 32.31 7.94 0.36
CA ARG A 20 32.96 8.65 -0.74
C ARG A 20 33.26 10.12 -0.41
N ALA A 21 32.38 10.80 0.30
CA ALA A 21 32.55 12.20 0.70
C ALA A 21 33.66 12.40 1.75
N THR A 22 33.99 11.35 2.51
CA THR A 22 34.96 11.36 3.61
C THR A 22 36.24 10.56 3.32
N GLY A 23 36.50 10.24 2.05
CA GLY A 23 37.73 9.59 1.60
C GLY A 23 37.76 8.07 1.73
N GLY A 24 36.63 7.43 2.02
CA GLY A 24 36.46 5.98 1.96
C GLY A 24 36.13 5.49 0.54
N ASP A 25 36.26 4.17 0.35
CA ASP A 25 35.89 3.52 -0.91
C ASP A 25 34.40 3.17 -0.93
N ALA A 26 33.75 3.48 -2.06
CA ALA A 26 32.40 3.03 -2.38
C ALA A 26 32.49 2.14 -3.62
N ALA A 27 32.05 0.89 -3.51
CA ALA A 27 32.07 -0.03 -4.64
C ALA A 27 31.11 0.45 -5.74
N ASN A 28 31.61 0.57 -6.97
CA ASN A 28 30.82 1.07 -8.11
C ASN A 28 29.59 0.19 -8.43
N TYR A 29 29.72 -1.12 -8.24
CA TYR A 29 28.66 -2.09 -8.50
C TYR A 29 27.48 -1.90 -7.53
N ASP A 30 27.79 -1.76 -6.23
CA ASP A 30 26.79 -1.56 -5.18
C ASP A 30 26.10 -0.20 -5.32
N TYR A 31 26.85 0.84 -5.69
CA TYR A 31 26.31 2.17 -5.99
C TYR A 31 25.28 2.14 -7.13
N GLY A 32 25.60 1.41 -8.21
CA GLY A 32 24.71 1.27 -9.36
C GLY A 32 23.41 0.56 -9.02
N GLN A 33 23.49 -0.52 -8.24
CA GLN A 33 22.33 -1.30 -7.81
C GLN A 33 21.41 -0.51 -6.87
N ALA A 34 21.95 0.11 -5.82
CA ALA A 34 21.19 0.95 -4.91
C ALA A 34 20.50 2.10 -5.63
N ARG A 35 21.22 2.77 -6.53
CA ARG A 35 20.62 3.82 -7.36
C ARG A 35 19.50 3.30 -8.25
N ALA A 36 19.64 2.12 -8.85
CA ALA A 36 18.61 1.55 -9.72
C ALA A 36 17.33 1.20 -8.94
N ALA A 37 17.46 0.54 -7.79
CA ALA A 37 16.34 0.18 -6.91
C ALA A 37 15.52 1.41 -6.50
N LEU A 38 16.19 2.48 -6.03
CA LEU A 38 15.52 3.70 -5.59
C LEU A 38 14.81 4.45 -6.73
N LEU A 39 15.38 4.45 -7.94
CA LEU A 39 14.80 5.16 -9.09
C LEU A 39 13.69 4.39 -9.80
N GLN A 40 13.62 3.06 -9.64
CA GLN A 40 12.56 2.24 -10.21
C GLN A 40 11.25 2.34 -9.42
N SER A 41 11.29 2.74 -8.15
CA SER A 41 10.09 2.91 -7.33
C SER A 41 9.40 4.24 -7.63
N SER A 42 8.21 4.18 -8.25
CA SER A 42 7.38 5.36 -8.52
C SER A 42 6.96 6.09 -7.25
N ASP A 43 6.80 5.36 -6.15
CA ASP A 43 6.16 5.86 -4.94
C ASP A 43 7.09 6.77 -4.15
N ILE A 44 8.40 6.51 -4.22
CA ILE A 44 9.44 7.34 -3.59
C ILE A 44 10.23 8.18 -4.59
N ALA A 45 10.02 8.04 -5.90
CA ALA A 45 10.80 8.73 -6.94
C ALA A 45 10.89 10.25 -6.72
N HIS A 46 9.84 10.88 -6.20
CA HIS A 46 9.81 12.31 -5.90
C HIS A 46 10.64 12.69 -4.67
N LEU A 47 10.83 11.77 -3.71
CA LEU A 47 11.65 11.93 -2.50
C LEU A 47 13.11 11.55 -2.68
N VAL A 48 13.46 10.79 -3.73
CA VAL A 48 14.86 10.43 -4.00
C VAL A 48 15.71 11.69 -4.19
N PRO A 49 16.83 11.84 -3.44
CA PRO A 49 17.69 13.02 -3.50
C PRO A 49 18.13 13.38 -4.93
N ARG A 50 18.22 14.67 -5.23
CA ARG A 50 18.63 15.12 -6.57
C ARG A 50 20.01 14.60 -6.93
N MET A 51 20.94 14.57 -5.98
CA MET A 51 22.29 14.05 -6.18
C MET A 51 22.31 12.55 -6.55
N VAL A 52 21.38 11.74 -6.05
CA VAL A 52 21.22 10.33 -6.45
C VAL A 52 20.72 10.23 -7.89
N LYS A 53 19.80 11.13 -8.29
CA LYS A 53 19.29 11.19 -9.67
C LYS A 53 20.37 11.60 -10.67
N THR A 54 21.20 12.58 -10.35
CA THR A 54 22.18 13.17 -11.29
C THR A 54 23.53 12.48 -11.28
N CYS A 55 24.01 11.97 -10.14
CA CYS A 55 25.32 11.35 -10.02
C CYS A 55 25.22 9.83 -10.23
N ARG A 56 25.62 9.36 -11.41
CA ARG A 56 25.54 7.94 -11.82
C ARG A 56 26.71 7.09 -11.33
N SER A 57 27.73 7.69 -10.74
CA SER A 57 28.88 6.99 -10.17
C SER A 57 29.45 7.74 -8.96
N PRO A 58 30.22 7.05 -8.09
CA PRO A 58 30.95 7.68 -6.99
C PRO A 58 31.88 8.83 -7.42
N SER A 59 32.44 8.77 -8.64
CA SER A 59 33.28 9.86 -9.19
C SER A 59 32.46 11.11 -9.53
N GLN A 60 31.27 10.95 -10.12
CA GLN A 60 30.38 12.07 -10.39
C GLN A 60 29.86 12.69 -9.09
N PHE A 61 29.55 11.84 -8.11
CA PHE A 61 29.15 12.30 -6.79
C PHE A 61 30.28 13.08 -6.09
N TRP A 62 31.53 12.61 -6.19
CA TRP A 62 32.69 13.34 -5.67
C TRP A 62 32.81 14.75 -6.26
N ALA A 63 32.66 14.89 -7.57
CA ALA A 63 32.66 16.20 -8.24
C ALA A 63 31.49 17.09 -7.79
N HIS A 64 30.37 16.50 -7.36
CA HIS A 64 29.25 17.25 -6.79
C HIS A 64 29.53 17.70 -5.36
N ILE A 65 30.06 16.85 -4.50
CA ILE A 65 30.13 17.07 -3.05
C ILE A 65 31.39 17.83 -2.59
N ASN A 66 32.46 17.85 -3.40
CA ASN A 66 33.72 18.51 -3.05
C ASN A 66 33.63 20.04 -2.90
N ARG A 67 32.49 20.66 -3.28
CA ARG A 67 32.19 22.08 -3.06
C ARG A 67 32.09 22.44 -1.57
N TYR A 68 31.81 21.47 -0.72
CA TYR A 68 31.75 21.65 0.73
C TYR A 68 33.16 21.43 1.32
N PRO A 69 33.71 22.42 2.03
CA PRO A 69 35.10 22.42 2.47
C PRO A 69 35.38 21.38 3.56
N THR A 70 34.44 21.11 4.47
CA THR A 70 34.65 20.19 5.59
C THR A 70 33.90 18.87 5.43
N TYR A 71 34.42 17.80 6.04
CA TYR A 71 33.69 16.53 6.11
C TYR A 71 32.38 16.64 6.88
N ALA A 72 32.28 17.57 7.85
CA ALA A 72 31.05 17.81 8.60
C ALA A 72 29.94 18.34 7.68
N GLU A 73 30.22 19.41 6.91
CA GLU A 73 29.24 20.00 5.98
C GLU A 73 28.81 19.01 4.89
N ARG A 74 29.73 18.15 4.42
CA ARG A 74 29.39 17.10 3.44
C ARG A 74 28.39 16.11 4.02
N ARG A 75 28.61 15.63 5.25
CA ARG A 75 27.70 14.71 5.93
C ARG A 75 26.35 15.37 6.18
N GLU A 76 26.36 16.60 6.68
CA GLU A 76 25.13 17.36 6.97
C GLU A 76 24.28 17.54 5.71
N TYR A 77 24.90 17.94 4.59
CA TYR A 77 24.20 18.02 3.32
C TYR A 77 23.61 16.67 2.89
N ILE A 78 24.40 15.59 2.94
CA ILE A 78 23.92 14.24 2.57
C ILE A 78 22.74 13.80 3.45
N TRP A 79 22.88 13.93 4.77
CA TRP A 79 21.81 13.60 5.72
C TRP A 79 20.55 14.42 5.47
N SER A 80 20.68 15.74 5.26
CA SER A 80 19.54 16.62 5.03
C SER A 80 18.74 16.24 3.78
N GLU A 81 19.41 15.83 2.71
CA GLU A 81 18.78 15.46 1.44
C GLU A 81 18.11 14.08 1.52
N PHE A 82 18.70 13.13 2.26
CA PHE A 82 18.15 11.78 2.42
C PHE A 82 17.01 11.71 3.45
N ARG A 83 16.96 12.64 4.40
CA ARG A 83 16.00 12.62 5.52
C ARG A 83 14.53 12.45 5.07
N PRO A 84 13.99 13.19 4.08
CA PRO A 84 12.61 12.99 3.65
C PRO A 84 12.32 11.60 3.09
N LEU A 85 13.31 10.99 2.45
CA LEU A 85 13.20 9.63 1.91
C LEU A 85 13.22 8.60 3.06
N LEU A 86 14.17 8.71 3.98
CA LEU A 86 14.30 7.81 5.12
C LEU A 86 13.09 7.93 6.06
N ASP A 87 12.67 9.15 6.42
CA ASP A 87 11.48 9.37 7.25
C ASP A 87 10.22 8.71 6.64
N LYS A 88 10.10 8.69 5.30
CA LYS A 88 8.99 8.03 4.60
C LYS A 88 9.11 6.50 4.61
N LEU A 89 10.32 5.96 4.49
CA LEU A 89 10.57 4.52 4.47
C LEU A 89 10.56 3.90 5.89
N GLU A 90 10.93 4.70 6.89
CA GLU A 90 10.89 4.36 8.32
C GLU A 90 9.49 4.52 8.93
N GLN A 91 8.56 5.18 8.23
CA GLN A 91 7.15 5.20 8.63
C GLN A 91 6.61 3.76 8.58
N VAL A 92 6.67 3.10 9.74
CA VAL A 92 6.01 1.84 9.98
C VAL A 92 4.51 2.08 9.81
N GLY A 93 3.89 1.39 8.86
CA GLY A 93 2.43 1.34 8.75
C GLY A 93 1.80 0.79 10.03
N ALA A 94 0.49 0.60 10.03
CA ALA A 94 -0.11 -0.16 11.13
C ALA A 94 0.49 -1.58 11.13
N PRO A 95 0.70 -2.25 12.27
CA PRO A 95 1.20 -3.63 12.31
C PRO A 95 0.36 -4.61 11.49
N SER A 96 -0.93 -4.29 11.28
CA SER A 96 -1.82 -5.04 10.40
C SER A 96 -1.42 -4.95 8.93
N ASP A 97 -0.74 -3.88 8.52
CA ASP A 97 -0.46 -3.59 7.11
C ASP A 97 0.49 -4.62 6.50
N SER A 98 1.49 -5.07 7.27
CA SER A 98 2.41 -6.15 6.85
C SER A 98 1.71 -7.50 6.78
N ALA A 99 0.99 -7.89 7.83
CA ALA A 99 0.28 -9.17 7.87
C ALA A 99 -0.79 -9.28 6.77
N ILE A 100 -1.53 -8.20 6.51
CA ILE A 100 -2.49 -8.13 5.40
C ILE A 100 -1.73 -8.15 4.07
N GLY A 101 -0.66 -7.36 3.93
CA GLY A 101 0.18 -7.32 2.74
C GLY A 101 0.69 -8.70 2.34
N GLU A 102 1.30 -9.43 3.28
CA GLU A 102 1.79 -10.80 3.06
C GLU A 102 0.67 -11.77 2.66
N ALA A 103 -0.49 -11.69 3.34
CA ALA A 103 -1.64 -12.52 2.98
C ALA A 103 -2.15 -12.22 1.57
N LEU A 104 -2.08 -10.97 1.12
CA LEU A 104 -2.49 -10.57 -0.23
C LEU A 104 -1.41 -10.86 -1.29
N GLU A 105 -0.12 -10.81 -0.93
CA GLU A 105 1.01 -11.11 -1.83
C GLU A 105 1.10 -12.60 -2.21
N ARG A 106 0.66 -13.49 -1.32
CA ARG A 106 0.53 -14.93 -1.61
C ARG A 106 -0.46 -15.21 -2.74
N PHE A 107 -1.30 -14.23 -3.08
CA PHE A 107 -2.30 -14.35 -4.13
C PHE A 107 -1.81 -13.66 -5.39
N ASP A 108 -1.64 -14.46 -6.45
CA ASP A 108 -1.14 -14.05 -7.77
C ASP A 108 -2.17 -13.23 -8.58
N SER A 109 -2.73 -12.20 -7.96
CA SER A 109 -3.48 -11.15 -8.61
C SER A 109 -2.70 -9.87 -8.41
N ALA A 110 -1.82 -9.57 -9.37
CA ALA A 110 -1.08 -8.30 -9.43
C ALA A 110 -2.01 -7.07 -9.23
N HIS A 111 -3.29 -7.21 -9.59
CA HIS A 111 -4.31 -6.18 -9.39
C HIS A 111 -4.67 -5.95 -7.90
N VAL A 112 -4.78 -7.01 -7.09
CA VAL A 112 -5.14 -6.93 -5.66
C VAL A 112 -4.02 -6.30 -4.85
N HIS A 113 -2.78 -6.76 -5.04
CA HIS A 113 -1.61 -6.18 -4.38
C HIS A 113 -1.42 -4.70 -4.75
N ALA A 114 -1.55 -4.36 -6.04
CA ALA A 114 -1.46 -2.97 -6.48
C ALA A 114 -2.58 -2.08 -5.91
N ALA A 115 -3.80 -2.61 -5.75
CA ALA A 115 -4.91 -1.88 -5.12
C ALA A 115 -4.65 -1.63 -3.62
N TRP A 116 -4.12 -2.63 -2.92
CA TRP A 116 -3.73 -2.52 -1.51
C TRP A 116 -2.62 -1.49 -1.29
N GLN A 117 -1.53 -1.58 -2.05
CA GLN A 117 -0.41 -0.64 -1.91
C GLN A 117 -0.85 0.81 -2.17
N LYS A 118 -1.64 1.04 -3.23
CA LYS A 118 -2.20 2.36 -3.53
C LYS A 118 -3.10 2.89 -2.40
N ALA A 119 -3.83 2.02 -1.72
CA ALA A 119 -4.67 2.40 -0.59
C ALA A 119 -3.82 2.88 0.61
N LEU A 120 -2.73 2.17 0.91
CA LEU A 120 -1.76 2.55 1.95
C LEU A 120 -1.09 3.88 1.64
N ASP A 121 -0.58 4.07 0.42
CA ASP A 121 0.17 5.27 0.04
C ASP A 121 -0.66 6.55 0.11
N ARG A 122 -1.97 6.45 -0.15
CA ARG A 122 -2.91 7.58 -0.20
C ARG A 122 -3.54 7.91 1.15
N ARG A 123 -3.45 7.02 2.14
CA ARG A 123 -4.18 7.12 3.42
C ARG A 123 -4.01 8.47 4.13
N ALA A 124 -2.81 9.04 4.05
CA ALA A 124 -2.48 10.32 4.67
C ALA A 124 -2.69 11.54 3.75
N SER A 125 -2.35 11.41 2.46
CA SER A 125 -2.26 12.53 1.51
C SER A 125 -3.51 12.71 0.63
N ASP A 126 -4.26 11.63 0.41
CA ASP A 126 -5.48 11.57 -0.40
C ASP A 126 -6.52 10.60 0.25
N PRO A 127 -7.19 11.04 1.33
CA PRO A 127 -8.13 10.19 2.07
C PRO A 127 -9.31 9.67 1.22
N GLU A 128 -9.78 10.46 0.26
CA GLU A 128 -10.85 10.08 -0.66
C GLU A 128 -10.39 8.98 -1.65
N GLY A 129 -9.21 9.16 -2.24
CA GLY A 129 -8.61 8.14 -3.10
C GLY A 129 -8.33 6.85 -2.33
N ALA A 130 -7.85 6.94 -1.08
CA ALA A 130 -7.64 5.77 -0.23
C ALA A 130 -8.94 4.99 0.04
N ILE A 131 -10.06 5.67 0.35
CA ILE A 131 -11.38 5.04 0.54
C ILE A 131 -11.86 4.37 -0.75
N THR A 132 -11.62 5.01 -1.90
CA THR A 132 -11.95 4.41 -3.20
C THR A 132 -11.16 3.13 -3.45
N MET A 133 -9.85 3.14 -3.16
CA MET A 133 -9.01 1.94 -3.28
C MET A 133 -9.41 0.84 -2.29
N ALA A 134 -9.80 1.20 -1.06
CA ALA A 134 -10.31 0.26 -0.06
C ALA A 134 -11.56 -0.49 -0.57
N LYS A 135 -12.51 0.23 -1.16
CA LYS A 135 -13.69 -0.38 -1.81
C LYS A 135 -13.28 -1.32 -2.95
N SER A 136 -12.44 -0.83 -3.86
CA SER A 136 -11.99 -1.60 -5.02
C SER A 136 -11.24 -2.87 -4.62
N LEU A 137 -10.45 -2.83 -3.55
CA LEU A 137 -9.79 -4.02 -3.01
C LEU A 137 -10.78 -5.12 -2.65
N VAL A 138 -11.82 -4.79 -1.85
CA VAL A 138 -12.83 -5.79 -1.46
C VAL A 138 -13.63 -6.27 -2.67
N GLU A 139 -13.99 -5.37 -3.60
CA GLU A 139 -14.66 -5.75 -4.86
C GLU A 139 -13.82 -6.74 -5.67
N SER A 140 -12.53 -6.48 -5.86
CA SER A 140 -11.62 -7.37 -6.58
C SER A 140 -11.50 -8.73 -5.91
N VAL A 141 -11.40 -8.78 -4.58
CA VAL A 141 -11.32 -10.03 -3.83
C VAL A 141 -12.62 -10.81 -3.91
N CYS A 142 -13.78 -10.18 -3.74
CA CYS A 142 -15.07 -10.85 -3.88
C CYS A 142 -15.26 -11.42 -5.30
N LYS A 143 -14.93 -10.64 -6.34
CA LYS A 143 -14.96 -11.12 -7.73
C LYS A 143 -14.03 -12.30 -7.94
N TYR A 144 -12.84 -12.26 -7.35
CA TYR A 144 -11.89 -13.36 -7.43
C TYR A 144 -12.45 -14.63 -6.78
N VAL A 145 -13.01 -14.55 -5.57
CA VAL A 145 -13.65 -15.68 -4.89
C VAL A 145 -14.76 -16.28 -5.75
N VAL A 146 -15.66 -15.44 -6.28
CA VAL A 146 -16.74 -15.90 -7.17
C VAL A 146 -16.18 -16.55 -8.43
N ALA A 147 -15.14 -15.95 -9.04
CA ALA A 147 -14.53 -16.49 -10.25
C ALA A 147 -13.86 -17.86 -10.03
N GLN A 148 -13.27 -18.10 -8.85
CA GLN A 148 -12.65 -19.38 -8.51
C GLN A 148 -13.71 -20.46 -8.24
N MET A 149 -14.81 -20.11 -7.59
CA MET A 149 -15.82 -21.08 -7.14
C MET A 149 -16.90 -21.36 -8.20
N GLU A 150 -17.28 -20.35 -8.99
CA GLU A 150 -18.41 -20.42 -9.95
C GLU A 150 -18.01 -20.05 -11.39
N GLY A 151 -16.77 -19.57 -11.62
CA GLY A 151 -16.29 -19.14 -12.93
C GLY A 151 -16.42 -17.63 -13.20
N LYS A 152 -15.60 -17.11 -14.13
CA LYS A 152 -15.43 -15.66 -14.38
C LYS A 152 -16.71 -14.94 -14.83
N GLU A 153 -17.56 -15.59 -15.63
CA GLU A 153 -18.81 -15.00 -16.12
C GLU A 153 -19.75 -14.61 -14.98
N ARG A 154 -19.69 -15.34 -13.88
CA ARG A 154 -20.53 -15.09 -12.70
C ARG A 154 -20.03 -13.94 -11.84
N ALA A 155 -18.73 -13.62 -11.92
CA ALA A 155 -18.08 -12.55 -11.18
C ALA A 155 -18.27 -11.16 -11.83
N ASP A 156 -18.40 -11.08 -13.15
CA ASP A 156 -18.52 -9.83 -13.90
C ASP A 156 -19.96 -9.56 -14.38
N ASN A 157 -20.95 -9.82 -13.51
CA ASN A 157 -22.37 -9.67 -13.83
C ASN A 157 -22.96 -8.28 -13.51
N GLY A 158 -22.12 -7.29 -13.20
CA GLY A 158 -22.55 -5.92 -12.88
C GLY A 158 -23.00 -5.69 -11.42
N ASP A 159 -22.80 -6.66 -10.54
CA ASP A 159 -23.11 -6.52 -9.12
C ASP A 159 -22.33 -5.39 -8.43
N ASP A 160 -22.97 -4.73 -7.48
CA ASP A 160 -22.29 -3.83 -6.55
C ASP A 160 -21.57 -4.59 -5.43
N LEU A 161 -20.77 -3.88 -4.62
CA LEU A 161 -20.01 -4.47 -3.53
C LEU A 161 -20.88 -5.28 -2.54
N PRO A 162 -22.03 -4.77 -2.03
CA PRO A 162 -22.93 -5.58 -1.19
C PRO A 162 -23.36 -6.90 -1.83
N GLN A 163 -23.75 -6.88 -3.11
CA GLN A 163 -24.18 -8.06 -3.85
C GLN A 163 -23.03 -9.05 -4.06
N LEU A 164 -21.86 -8.57 -4.48
CA LEU A 164 -20.65 -9.36 -4.64
C LEU A 164 -20.22 -10.03 -3.33
N TYR A 165 -20.21 -9.28 -2.23
CA TYR A 165 -19.83 -9.82 -0.92
C TYR A 165 -20.82 -10.86 -0.42
N ARG A 166 -22.13 -10.65 -0.63
CA ARG A 166 -23.14 -11.65 -0.30
C ARG A 166 -22.89 -12.97 -1.04
N LYS A 167 -22.59 -12.93 -2.33
CA LYS A 167 -22.26 -14.13 -3.11
C LYS A 167 -20.99 -14.81 -2.60
N ALA A 168 -19.90 -14.04 -2.47
CA ALA A 168 -18.62 -14.57 -2.01
C ALA A 168 -18.72 -15.20 -0.61
N SER A 169 -19.39 -14.53 0.33
CA SER A 169 -19.59 -15.05 1.69
C SER A 169 -20.43 -16.34 1.69
N HIS A 170 -21.50 -16.44 0.91
CA HIS A 170 -22.26 -17.68 0.77
C HIS A 170 -21.41 -18.84 0.24
N LEU A 171 -20.62 -18.59 -0.81
CA LEU A 171 -19.73 -19.60 -1.41
C LEU A 171 -18.67 -20.11 -0.42
N LEU A 172 -18.20 -19.22 0.45
CA LEU A 172 -17.22 -19.54 1.48
C LEU A 172 -17.84 -20.09 2.78
N ASN A 173 -19.16 -20.28 2.83
CA ASN A 173 -19.89 -20.67 4.05
C ASN A 173 -19.72 -19.66 5.21
N LEU A 174 -19.73 -18.37 4.89
CA LEU A 174 -19.58 -17.24 5.80
C LEU A 174 -20.86 -16.42 5.92
N ALA A 175 -21.97 -16.82 5.28
CA ALA A 175 -23.23 -16.11 5.42
C ALA A 175 -23.92 -16.49 6.74
N PRO A 176 -24.51 -15.54 7.49
CA PRO A 176 -25.11 -15.81 8.80
C PRO A 176 -26.17 -16.92 8.80
N ASP A 177 -26.95 -17.03 7.72
CA ASP A 177 -27.99 -18.03 7.55
C ASP A 177 -27.47 -19.46 7.33
N GLN A 178 -26.15 -19.62 7.14
CA GLN A 178 -25.48 -20.93 7.02
C GLN A 178 -24.98 -21.48 8.37
N HIS A 179 -25.14 -20.72 9.46
CA HIS A 179 -24.67 -21.09 10.80
C HIS A 179 -25.82 -21.21 11.77
N MET A 180 -25.66 -21.98 12.84
CA MET A 180 -26.71 -22.14 13.87
C MET A 180 -26.43 -21.26 15.09
N GLU A 181 -25.16 -21.13 15.47
CA GLU A 181 -24.70 -20.42 16.64
C GLU A 181 -24.89 -18.91 16.49
N ASP A 182 -25.66 -18.31 17.41
CA ASP A 182 -26.00 -16.88 17.37
C ASP A 182 -24.76 -15.98 17.41
N THR A 183 -23.68 -16.43 18.06
CA THR A 183 -22.41 -15.69 18.10
C THR A 183 -21.79 -15.56 16.72
N PHE A 184 -21.72 -16.65 15.94
CA PHE A 184 -21.20 -16.61 14.57
C PHE A 184 -22.08 -15.76 13.67
N LYS A 185 -23.41 -15.91 13.76
CA LYS A 185 -24.36 -15.06 13.02
C LYS A 185 -24.12 -13.58 13.25
N ARG A 186 -23.93 -13.18 14.51
CA ARG A 186 -23.73 -11.77 14.88
C ARG A 186 -22.41 -11.22 14.33
N ILE A 187 -21.32 -12.00 14.41
CA ILE A 187 -20.02 -11.59 13.90
C ILE A 187 -20.06 -11.46 12.38
N LEU A 188 -20.54 -12.49 11.67
CA LEU A 188 -20.62 -12.51 10.20
C LEU A 188 -21.60 -11.46 9.67
N GLY A 189 -22.72 -11.22 10.37
CA GLY A 189 -23.63 -10.12 10.07
C GLY A 189 -22.96 -8.75 10.24
N GLY A 190 -22.11 -8.60 11.26
CA GLY A 190 -21.27 -7.41 11.45
C GLY A 190 -20.32 -7.19 10.28
N CYS A 191 -19.64 -8.23 9.80
CA CYS A 191 -18.80 -8.18 8.61
C CYS A 191 -19.56 -7.71 7.36
N SER A 192 -20.77 -8.25 7.14
CA SER A 192 -21.65 -7.79 6.05
C SER A 192 -21.99 -6.31 6.15
N ASN A 193 -22.30 -5.82 7.35
CA ASN A 193 -22.60 -4.40 7.58
C ASN A 193 -21.39 -3.50 7.33
N ILE A 194 -20.19 -3.95 7.71
CA ILE A 194 -18.93 -3.23 7.43
C ILE A 194 -18.72 -3.09 5.93
N VAL A 195 -18.84 -4.18 5.16
CA VAL A 195 -18.61 -4.16 3.71
C VAL A 195 -19.66 -3.31 2.98
N THR A 196 -20.92 -3.39 3.39
CA THR A 196 -21.98 -2.51 2.89
C THR A 196 -21.66 -1.04 3.20
N GLY A 197 -21.25 -0.74 4.44
CA GLY A 197 -20.87 0.60 4.85
C GLY A 197 -19.68 1.16 4.07
N LEU A 198 -18.68 0.35 3.73
CA LEU A 198 -17.56 0.75 2.86
C LEU A 198 -18.04 1.13 1.45
N GLY A 199 -18.95 0.34 0.87
CA GLY A 199 -19.56 0.62 -0.43
C GLY A 199 -20.31 1.96 -0.44
N GLU A 200 -21.15 2.19 0.57
CA GLU A 200 -21.90 3.45 0.72
C GLU A 200 -21.00 4.65 0.98
N LEU A 201 -19.98 4.50 1.82
CA LEU A 201 -19.04 5.57 2.17
C LEU A 201 -18.38 6.14 0.92
N ARG A 202 -17.88 5.26 0.04
CA ARG A 202 -17.30 5.69 -1.24
C ARG A 202 -18.32 6.40 -2.11
N ASN A 203 -19.55 5.91 -2.21
CA ASN A 203 -20.58 6.53 -3.03
C ASN A 203 -20.89 7.94 -2.57
N ARG A 204 -20.95 8.16 -1.24
CA ARG A 204 -21.12 9.50 -0.68
C ARG A 204 -19.92 10.38 -0.99
N VAL A 205 -18.69 9.93 -0.72
CA VAL A 205 -17.47 10.72 -0.93
C VAL A 205 -17.27 11.10 -2.41
N GLY A 206 -17.49 10.17 -3.33
CA GLY A 206 -17.29 10.40 -4.77
C GLY A 206 -18.39 11.22 -5.47
N ASP A 207 -19.53 11.46 -4.83
CA ASP A 207 -20.64 12.27 -5.38
C ASP A 207 -20.41 13.78 -5.20
N ALA A 208 -19.17 14.25 -5.38
CA ALA A 208 -18.76 15.64 -5.18
C ALA A 208 -19.54 16.66 -6.04
N HIS A 209 -20.26 16.20 -7.08
CA HIS A 209 -21.11 17.02 -7.93
C HIS A 209 -22.58 17.11 -7.45
N GLY A 210 -23.02 16.24 -6.53
CA GLY A 210 -24.39 16.18 -6.01
C GLY A 210 -24.54 16.48 -4.52
N GLN A 211 -23.44 16.69 -3.78
CA GLN A 211 -23.53 16.99 -2.35
C GLN A 211 -24.18 18.36 -2.16
N GLY A 212 -25.32 18.38 -1.45
CA GLY A 212 -25.96 19.62 -1.00
C GLY A 212 -25.03 20.47 -0.12
N PRO A 213 -25.54 21.41 0.68
CA PRO A 213 -24.74 22.47 1.31
C PRO A 213 -23.64 22.01 2.30
N ARG A 214 -23.51 20.70 2.59
CA ARG A 214 -22.45 20.14 3.44
C ARG A 214 -21.82 18.90 2.80
N PRO A 215 -20.76 19.07 2.02
CA PRO A 215 -20.03 17.95 1.46
C PRO A 215 -19.30 17.12 2.52
N VAL A 216 -19.32 15.79 2.38
CA VAL A 216 -18.58 14.86 3.26
C VAL A 216 -17.12 14.85 2.84
N LYS A 217 -16.25 15.44 3.68
CA LYS A 217 -14.80 15.44 3.45
C LYS A 217 -14.11 14.47 4.42
N PRO A 218 -13.66 13.28 3.96
CA PRO A 218 -12.95 12.35 4.82
C PRO A 218 -11.60 12.92 5.25
N SER A 219 -11.19 12.60 6.48
CA SER A 219 -9.87 12.94 7.02
C SER A 219 -8.98 11.69 7.02
N PRO A 220 -7.65 11.81 7.21
CA PRO A 220 -6.74 10.67 7.19
C PRO A 220 -7.15 9.51 8.10
N ARG A 221 -7.66 9.79 9.31
CA ARG A 221 -8.16 8.76 10.24
C ARG A 221 -9.36 7.98 9.71
N HIS A 222 -10.22 8.59 8.88
CA HIS A 222 -11.37 7.90 8.28
C HIS A 222 -10.91 6.98 7.14
N ALA A 223 -9.95 7.45 6.34
CA ALA A 223 -9.31 6.62 5.33
C ALA A 223 -8.57 5.44 5.97
N GLU A 224 -7.86 5.67 7.07
CA GLU A 224 -7.17 4.62 7.81
C GLU A 224 -8.10 3.52 8.29
N LEU A 225 -9.21 3.89 8.93
CA LEU A 225 -10.23 2.91 9.33
C LEU A 225 -10.76 2.13 8.11
N ALA A 226 -11.10 2.82 7.02
CA ALA A 226 -11.66 2.18 5.83
C ALA A 226 -10.67 1.19 5.18
N VAL A 227 -9.41 1.58 5.05
CA VAL A 227 -8.33 0.75 4.49
C VAL A 227 -8.08 -0.47 5.37
N ASN A 228 -8.02 -0.30 6.69
CA ASN A 228 -7.77 -1.42 7.61
C ASN A 228 -8.94 -2.42 7.63
N LEU A 229 -10.19 -1.93 7.62
CA LEU A 229 -11.37 -2.78 7.51
C LEU A 229 -11.38 -3.54 6.18
N ALA A 230 -11.13 -2.85 5.06
CA ALA A 230 -11.06 -3.48 3.75
C ALA A 230 -9.96 -4.55 3.68
N GLY A 231 -8.76 -4.24 4.16
CA GLY A 231 -7.63 -5.17 4.18
C GLY A 231 -7.91 -6.40 5.05
N THR A 232 -8.51 -6.21 6.23
CA THR A 232 -8.91 -7.31 7.11
C THR A 232 -9.94 -8.22 6.45
N MET A 233 -10.98 -7.63 5.85
CA MET A 233 -12.03 -8.38 5.15
C MET A 233 -11.47 -9.14 3.94
N ALA A 234 -10.63 -8.48 3.14
CA ALA A 234 -9.97 -9.07 1.99
C ALA A 234 -9.11 -10.27 2.40
N SER A 235 -8.21 -10.08 3.37
CA SER A 235 -7.33 -11.12 3.90
C SER A 235 -8.13 -12.31 4.47
N PHE A 236 -9.21 -12.06 5.20
CA PHE A 236 -10.04 -13.11 5.77
C PHE A 236 -10.75 -13.96 4.70
N LEU A 237 -11.35 -13.34 3.67
CA LEU A 237 -12.01 -14.06 2.58
C LEU A 237 -11.01 -14.94 1.83
N ILE A 238 -9.83 -14.39 1.57
CA ILE A 238 -8.71 -15.02 0.89
C ILE A 238 -8.20 -16.23 1.68
N ALA A 239 -7.88 -16.07 2.96
CA ALA A 239 -7.44 -17.16 3.82
C ALA A 239 -8.51 -18.27 3.94
N THR A 240 -9.79 -17.90 3.93
CA THR A 240 -10.90 -18.87 3.97
C THR A 240 -11.01 -19.67 2.67
N LEU A 241 -10.80 -19.04 1.52
CA LEU A 241 -10.77 -19.72 0.22
C LEU A 241 -9.58 -20.69 0.14
N GLU A 242 -8.42 -20.28 0.61
CA GLU A 242 -7.21 -21.09 0.69
C GLU A 242 -7.41 -22.34 1.53
N ALA A 243 -7.97 -22.19 2.73
CA ALA A 243 -8.24 -23.32 3.63
C ALA A 243 -9.25 -24.34 3.07
N ARG A 244 -9.92 -24.00 1.96
CA ARG A 244 -10.92 -24.84 1.28
C ARG A 244 -10.40 -25.46 -0.02
N SER A 245 -9.28 -24.98 -0.54
CA SER A 245 -8.65 -25.48 -1.78
C SER A 245 -7.77 -26.69 -1.50
#